data_AF-A0A2E9V8Q2-F1
#
_entry.id   AF-A0A2E9V8Q2-F1
#
_cell.length_a   1.000
_cell.length_b   1.000
_cell.length_c   1.000
_cell.angle_alpha   90.00
_cell.angle_beta   90.00
_cell.angle_gamma   90.00
#
_symmetry.space_group_name_H-M   'P 1'
#
loop_
_entity.id
_entity.type
_entity.pdbx_description
1 polymer ?
#
loop_
_entity_poly.entity_id
_entity_poly.type
_entity_poly.pdbx_seq_one_letter_code
_entity_poly.pdbx_strand_id
1 'polypeptide(L)'
;MAQPTVRVRVGFTPNEFTLDDLVRGVLGSGELGGAVSLTDVTADVQSVTISRGRSRELATFSTGSCSVQLLNNSRKYENTNTSSPYSPGIEPMIAIHVDATTDGGS
;
A
#
# COMPACT_ATOMS: atom_id res chain seq x y z
N MET A 1 1.19 29.38 -5.77
CA MET A 1 0.98 27.99 -6.20
C MET A 1 0.66 27.19 -4.95
N ALA A 2 -0.51 26.55 -4.89
CA ALA A 2 -0.86 25.72 -3.74
C ALA A 2 0.09 24.52 -3.67
N GLN A 3 0.44 24.09 -2.46
CA GLN A 3 1.24 22.88 -2.28
C GLN A 3 0.40 21.68 -2.74
N PRO A 4 0.97 20.71 -3.48
CA PRO A 4 0.25 19.51 -3.88
C PRO A 4 -0.24 18.74 -2.65
N THR A 5 -1.49 18.30 -2.68
CA THR A 5 -2.08 17.43 -1.65
C THR A 5 -1.73 15.99 -1.98
N VAL A 6 -0.97 15.33 -1.12
CA VAL A 6 -0.58 13.93 -1.29
C VAL A 6 -1.55 13.03 -0.54
N ARG A 7 -1.98 11.95 -1.20
CA ARG A 7 -2.81 10.90 -0.63
C ARG A 7 -2.08 9.57 -0.72
N VAL A 8 -2.13 8.80 0.37
CA VAL A 8 -1.54 7.46 0.44
C VAL A 8 -2.62 6.47 0.82
N ARG A 9 -2.74 5.41 0.02
CA ARG A 9 -3.66 4.31 0.24
C ARG A 9 -2.93 2.98 0.19
N VAL A 10 -3.29 2.08 1.11
CA VAL A 10 -2.64 0.77 1.27
C VAL A 10 -3.69 -0.33 1.20
N GLY A 11 -3.41 -1.38 0.45
CA GLY A 11 -4.28 -2.52 0.28
C GLY A 11 -4.01 -3.59 1.33
N PHE A 12 -4.45 -3.39 2.58
CA PHE A 12 -4.35 -4.43 3.60
C PHE A 12 -5.24 -5.63 3.20
N THR A 13 -4.63 -6.76 2.88
CA THR A 13 -5.30 -7.95 2.33
C THR A 13 -5.29 -9.10 3.33
N PRO A 14 -6.31 -9.21 4.20
CA PRO A 14 -6.46 -10.43 4.99
C PRO A 14 -6.91 -11.57 4.07
N ASN A 15 -6.41 -12.78 4.30
CA ASN A 15 -6.99 -14.00 3.74
C ASN A 15 -6.99 -14.12 2.19
N GLU A 16 -6.03 -13.48 1.50
CA GLU A 16 -5.74 -13.69 0.07
C GLU A 16 -5.67 -15.19 -0.29
N PHE A 17 -6.34 -15.57 -1.38
CA PHE A 17 -6.37 -16.95 -1.87
C PHE A 17 -4.95 -17.41 -2.24
N THR A 18 -4.51 -18.50 -1.64
CA THR A 18 -3.15 -19.03 -1.83
C THR A 18 -3.23 -20.46 -2.32
N LEU A 19 -2.72 -20.71 -3.53
CA LEU A 19 -2.70 -22.06 -4.10
C LEU A 19 -1.84 -22.99 -3.22
N ASP A 20 -2.23 -24.27 -3.15
CA ASP A 20 -1.58 -25.30 -2.33
C ASP A 20 -1.61 -25.04 -0.81
N ASP A 21 -2.44 -24.09 -0.33
CA ASP A 21 -2.68 -23.86 1.09
C ASP A 21 -3.97 -24.57 1.56
N LEU A 22 -3.88 -25.35 2.65
CA LEU A 22 -5.02 -26.13 3.18
C LEU A 22 -6.18 -25.26 3.70
N VAL A 23 -5.90 -24.01 4.08
CA VAL A 23 -6.87 -23.07 4.67
C VAL A 23 -7.30 -22.02 3.65
N ARG A 24 -6.35 -21.41 2.93
CA ARG A 24 -6.56 -20.29 1.99
C ARG A 24 -6.68 -20.71 0.53
N GLY A 25 -6.41 -21.98 0.20
CA GLY A 25 -6.48 -22.54 -1.16
C GLY A 25 -7.74 -23.35 -1.45
N VAL A 26 -8.73 -23.31 -0.56
CA VAL A 26 -9.95 -24.12 -0.67
C VAL A 26 -10.87 -23.57 -1.77
N LEU A 27 -11.05 -24.35 -2.84
CA LEU A 27 -12.02 -24.07 -3.89
C LEU A 27 -13.44 -24.44 -3.46
N GLY A 28 -14.45 -23.76 -4.02
CA GLY A 28 -15.86 -24.02 -3.73
C GLY A 28 -16.37 -23.41 -2.41
N SER A 29 -15.56 -22.57 -1.76
CA SER A 29 -15.93 -21.77 -0.57
C SER A 29 -16.73 -20.51 -0.88
N GLY A 30 -16.88 -20.15 -2.16
CA GLY A 30 -17.57 -18.94 -2.62
C GLY A 30 -16.67 -17.72 -2.81
N GLU A 31 -15.37 -17.81 -2.49
CA GLU A 31 -14.39 -16.74 -2.65
C GLU A 31 -13.15 -17.26 -3.38
N LEU A 32 -12.74 -16.61 -4.48
CA LEU A 32 -11.57 -16.97 -5.30
C LEU A 32 -10.40 -15.96 -5.12
N GLY A 33 -10.42 -15.21 -4.02
CA GLY A 33 -9.63 -13.99 -3.83
C GLY A 33 -10.53 -12.75 -3.95
N GLY A 34 -10.55 -11.93 -2.91
CA GLY A 34 -11.35 -10.70 -2.86
C GLY A 34 -10.68 -9.54 -3.59
N ALA A 35 -11.46 -8.55 -4.00
CA ALA A 35 -10.88 -7.30 -4.50
C ALA A 35 -10.07 -6.62 -3.37
N VAL A 36 -8.80 -6.28 -3.65
CA VAL A 36 -7.96 -5.53 -2.70
C VAL A 36 -8.56 -4.15 -2.46
N SER A 37 -9.18 -3.96 -1.29
CA SER A 37 -9.69 -2.66 -0.90
C SER A 37 -8.54 -1.75 -0.46
N LEU A 38 -8.42 -0.59 -1.11
CA LEU A 38 -7.41 0.41 -0.78
C LEU A 38 -7.89 1.27 0.40
N THR A 39 -7.23 1.11 1.55
CA THR A 39 -7.51 1.89 2.76
C THR A 39 -6.70 3.18 2.75
N ASP A 40 -7.36 4.31 3.02
CA ASP A 40 -6.71 5.60 3.14
C ASP A 40 -5.96 5.73 4.48
N VAL A 41 -4.65 5.97 4.41
CA VAL A 41 -3.76 6.14 5.58
C VAL A 41 -3.14 7.53 5.62
N THR A 42 -3.62 8.46 4.78
CA THR A 42 -3.02 9.80 4.58
C THR A 42 -2.87 10.57 5.89
N ALA A 43 -3.80 10.42 6.83
CA ALA A 43 -3.77 11.11 8.12
C ALA A 43 -2.55 10.73 8.99
N ASP A 44 -1.98 9.54 8.80
CA ASP A 44 -0.84 9.05 9.57
C ASP A 44 0.49 9.22 8.80
N VAL A 45 0.50 9.81 7.60
CA VAL A 45 1.72 9.97 6.77
C VAL A 45 2.61 11.09 7.30
N GLN A 46 3.88 10.76 7.57
CA GLN A 46 4.91 11.72 7.98
C GLN A 46 5.75 12.21 6.79
N SER A 47 6.11 11.30 5.88
CA SER A 47 6.89 11.65 4.70
C SER A 47 6.63 10.67 3.56
N VAL A 48 6.77 11.17 2.33
CA VAL A 48 6.71 10.40 1.09
C VAL A 48 7.90 10.78 0.23
N THR A 49 8.76 9.82 -0.08
CA THR A 49 9.92 10.01 -0.95
C THR A 49 9.79 9.10 -2.17
N ILE A 50 9.79 9.69 -3.35
CA ILE A 50 9.71 8.95 -4.62
C ILE A 50 10.95 9.30 -5.44
N SER A 51 11.80 8.30 -5.66
CA SER A 51 12.86 8.36 -6.66
C SER A 51 12.37 7.62 -7.88
N ARG A 52 11.92 8.37 -8.89
CA ARG A 52 11.65 7.76 -10.19
C ARG A 52 12.98 7.30 -10.77
N GLY A 53 12.97 6.13 -11.42
CA GLY A 53 14.16 5.55 -12.06
C GLY A 53 14.66 6.42 -13.22
N ARG A 54 15.14 5.79 -14.31
CA ARG A 54 15.71 6.48 -15.49
C ARG A 54 15.02 7.82 -15.80
N SER A 55 15.74 8.91 -15.58
CA SER A 55 15.25 10.29 -15.79
C SER A 55 15.80 10.92 -17.07
N ARG A 56 16.78 10.27 -17.72
CA ARG A 56 17.39 10.68 -18.99
C ARG A 56 17.62 9.49 -19.90
N GLU A 57 17.46 9.70 -21.20
CA GLU A 57 17.48 8.67 -22.23
C GLU A 57 18.82 7.91 -22.31
N LEU A 58 19.94 8.63 -22.12
CA LEU A 58 21.30 8.07 -22.15
C LEU A 58 21.73 7.44 -20.80
N ALA A 59 20.89 7.46 -19.77
CA ALA A 59 21.24 6.95 -18.45
C ALA A 59 21.03 5.42 -18.35
N THR A 60 21.88 4.77 -17.55
CA THR A 60 21.70 3.36 -17.16
C THR A 60 20.32 3.13 -16.57
N PHE A 61 19.75 1.95 -16.83
CA PHE A 61 18.45 1.58 -16.29
C PHE A 61 18.56 1.34 -14.79
N SER A 62 18.06 2.27 -13.98
CA SER A 62 17.94 2.12 -12.53
C SER A 62 16.49 1.94 -12.14
N THR A 63 16.22 1.01 -11.22
CA THR A 63 14.91 0.80 -10.64
C THR A 63 14.47 2.04 -9.86
N GLY A 64 13.20 2.42 -9.97
CA GLY A 64 12.62 3.44 -9.12
C GLY A 64 12.38 2.91 -7.70
N SER A 65 12.27 3.80 -6.73
CA SER A 65 11.92 3.48 -5.34
C SER A 65 10.88 4.46 -4.81
N CYS A 66 9.93 3.94 -4.03
CA CYS A 66 8.97 4.73 -3.26
C CYS A 66 9.10 4.33 -1.79
N SER A 67 9.22 5.31 -0.90
CA SER A 67 9.24 5.11 0.55
C SER A 67 8.20 6.01 1.20
N VAL A 68 7.33 5.42 2.01
CA VAL A 68 6.35 6.14 2.83
C VAL A 68 6.64 5.86 4.29
N GLN A 69 6.74 6.91 5.09
CA GLN A 69 6.87 6.81 6.53
C GLN A 69 5.53 7.12 7.19
N LEU A 70 5.03 6.18 7.98
CA LEU A 70 3.79 6.32 8.74
C LEU A 70 4.08 6.55 10.22
N LEU A 71 3.24 7.33 10.88
CA LEU A 71 3.22 7.48 12.33
C LEU A 71 2.48 6.28 12.94
N ASN A 72 3.11 5.58 13.88
CA ASN A 72 2.56 4.34 14.44
C ASN A 72 2.44 4.33 15.97
N ASN A 73 2.11 5.47 16.59
CA ASN A 73 1.97 5.55 18.06
C ASN A 73 0.92 4.57 18.62
N SER A 74 -0.16 4.33 17.89
CA SER A 74 -1.23 3.40 18.28
C SER A 74 -0.99 1.95 17.84
N ARG A 75 0.18 1.63 17.28
CA ARG A 75 0.55 0.28 16.79
C ARG A 75 -0.47 -0.31 15.80
N LYS A 76 -1.07 0.53 14.95
CA LYS A 76 -2.04 0.09 13.92
C LYS A 76 -1.34 -0.67 12.80
N TYR A 77 -0.11 -0.28 12.44
CA TYR A 77 0.63 -0.85 11.31
C TYR A 77 1.54 -2.02 11.71
N GLU A 78 1.18 -2.75 12.77
CA GLU A 78 1.93 -3.90 13.26
C GLU A 78 1.12 -5.19 13.08
N ASN A 79 1.67 -6.19 12.39
CA ASN A 79 1.01 -7.50 12.25
C ASN A 79 0.89 -8.26 13.60
N THR A 80 1.73 -7.90 14.58
CA THR A 80 1.67 -8.49 15.94
C THR A 80 0.51 -7.96 16.79
N ASN A 81 -0.12 -6.85 16.39
CA ASN A 81 -1.26 -6.28 17.09
C ASN A 81 -2.56 -6.80 16.48
N THR A 82 -3.05 -7.93 16.97
CA THR A 82 -4.26 -8.59 16.46
C THR A 82 -5.55 -7.78 16.68
N SER A 83 -5.53 -6.76 17.56
CA SER A 83 -6.64 -5.82 17.74
C SER A 83 -6.60 -4.63 16.78
N SER A 84 -5.56 -4.52 15.94
CA SER A 84 -5.47 -3.48 14.92
C SER A 84 -6.55 -3.67 13.85
N PRO A 85 -7.14 -2.57 13.32
CA PRO A 85 -8.04 -2.65 12.17
C PRO A 85 -7.37 -3.22 10.90
N TYR A 86 -6.03 -3.27 10.84
CA TYR A 86 -5.29 -3.73 9.67
C TYR A 86 -4.72 -5.14 9.82
N SER A 87 -4.89 -5.80 10.97
CA SER A 87 -4.50 -7.20 11.17
C SER A 87 -5.69 -8.12 10.83
N PRO A 88 -5.49 -9.25 10.12
CA PRO A 88 -4.23 -9.85 9.66
C PRO A 88 -3.75 -9.39 8.26
N GLY A 89 -4.21 -8.25 7.74
CA GLY A 89 -3.92 -7.81 6.36
C GLY A 89 -2.58 -7.10 6.13
N ILE A 90 -1.68 -7.06 7.12
CA ILE A 90 -0.33 -6.50 6.95
C ILE A 90 0.62 -7.63 6.53
N GLU A 91 0.71 -7.82 5.22
CA GLU A 91 1.56 -8.84 4.59
C GLU A 91 2.62 -8.16 3.69
N PRO A 92 3.76 -8.81 3.41
CA PRO A 92 4.69 -8.33 2.39
C PRO A 92 4.01 -8.25 1.01
N MET A 93 4.51 -7.36 0.14
CA MET A 93 4.03 -7.20 -1.24
C MET A 93 2.57 -6.73 -1.39
N ILE A 94 1.95 -6.19 -0.33
CA ILE A 94 0.66 -5.51 -0.46
C ILE A 94 0.77 -4.24 -1.30
N ALA A 95 -0.32 -3.92 -2.00
CA ALA A 95 -0.37 -2.77 -2.89
C ALA A 95 -0.31 -1.45 -2.11
N ILE A 96 0.48 -0.51 -2.62
CA ILE A 96 0.49 0.88 -2.17
C ILE A 96 0.18 1.80 -3.35
N HIS A 97 -0.74 2.73 -3.14
CA HIS A 97 -1.10 3.75 -4.09
C HIS A 97 -0.80 5.12 -3.49
N VAL A 98 0.07 5.87 -4.15
CA VAL A 98 0.39 7.25 -3.82
C VAL A 98 -0.06 8.14 -4.97
N ASP A 99 -0.93 9.09 -4.68
CA ASP A 99 -1.40 10.11 -5.63
C ASP A 99 -1.17 11.50 -5.06
N ALA A 100 -0.92 12.46 -5.95
CA ALA A 100 -0.75 13.86 -5.58
C ALA A 100 -1.59 14.72 -6.52
N THR A 101 -2.52 15.49 -5.96
CA THR A 101 -3.34 16.42 -6.72
C THR A 101 -2.83 17.84 -6.49
N THR A 102 -2.69 18.60 -7.57
CA THR A 102 -2.55 20.05 -7.51
C THR A 102 -3.90 20.64 -7.89
N ASP A 103 -4.36 21.67 -7.19
CA ASP A 103 -5.64 22.35 -7.46
C ASP A 103 -5.64 23.16 -8.78
N GLY A 104 -4.69 22.85 -9.67
CA GLY A 104 -4.49 23.49 -10.96
C GLY A 104 -4.47 22.45 -12.07
N GLY A 105 -5.65 21.93 -12.41
CA GLY A 105 -6.05 21.47 -13.74
C GLY A 105 -5.26 20.38 -14.46
N SER A 106 -5.99 19.40 -14.98
CA SER A 106 -6.04 19.25 -16.43
C SER A 106 -7.48 19.45 -16.87
#